data_AF-A0A960D5U6-F1
#
_entry.id   AF-A0A960D5U6-F1
#
_cell.length_a   1.000
_cell.length_b   1.000
_cell.length_c   1.000
_cell.angle_alpha   90.00
_cell.angle_beta   90.00
_cell.angle_gamma   90.00
#
_symmetry.space_group_name_H-M   'P 1'
#
loop_
_entity.id
_entity.type
_entity.pdbx_description
1 polymer ?
#
loop_
_entity_poly.entity_id
_entity_poly.type
_entity_poly.pdbx_seq_one_letter_code
_entity_poly.pdbx_strand_id
1 'polypeptide(L)'
;GRYVHVLADGDIHTSGDLAKAIACGADAVVLGTPLAVSSEALAGGWFWPVAAAHPSLPRGALLQVALGERPSLDQVLNGPSDDPFGSLNLVGGLRRSMAKAGYCDLKEFQKVGLTVDR
;
A
#
# COMPACT_ATOMS: atom_id res chain seq x y z
N GLY A 1 -9.91 20.13 -20.56
CA GLY A 1 -10.43 18.78 -20.27
C GLY A 1 -10.77 18.66 -18.80
N ARG A 2 -11.53 17.63 -18.38
CA ARG A 2 -11.84 17.35 -16.97
C ARG A 2 -10.76 16.44 -16.38
N TYR A 3 -10.36 16.70 -15.14
CA TYR A 3 -9.44 15.83 -14.41
C TYR A 3 -10.07 14.45 -14.17
N VAL A 4 -9.25 13.40 -14.27
CA VAL A 4 -9.64 12.02 -13.98
C VAL A 4 -8.62 11.45 -13.00
N HIS A 5 -9.10 10.90 -11.89
CA HIS A 5 -8.22 10.34 -10.87
C HIS A 5 -7.61 9.02 -11.34
N VAL A 6 -6.33 8.83 -11.03
CA VAL A 6 -5.61 7.57 -11.24
C VAL A 6 -5.47 6.84 -9.90
N LEU A 7 -5.97 5.59 -9.84
CA LEU A 7 -5.82 4.71 -8.69
C LEU A 7 -4.81 3.62 -9.05
N ALA A 8 -3.67 3.58 -8.34
CA ALA A 8 -2.70 2.52 -8.52
C ALA A 8 -3.15 1.26 -7.75
N ASP A 9 -3.30 0.15 -8.47
CA ASP A 9 -3.69 -1.16 -7.92
C ASP A 9 -2.73 -2.23 -8.45
N GLY A 10 -1.71 -2.57 -7.65
CA GLY A 10 -0.72 -3.58 -7.99
C GLY A 10 0.63 -3.35 -7.30
N ASP A 11 1.17 -4.42 -6.70
CA ASP A 11 2.51 -4.47 -6.09
C ASP A 11 2.79 -3.43 -4.99
N ILE A 12 1.76 -3.08 -4.22
CA ILE A 12 1.87 -2.14 -3.08
C ILE A 12 1.91 -2.96 -1.78
N HIS A 13 3.09 -3.08 -1.20
CA HIS A 13 3.33 -3.86 0.01
C HIS A 13 3.64 -3.01 1.23
N THR A 14 4.29 -1.86 1.03
CA THR A 14 4.78 -1.00 2.11
C THR A 14 4.38 0.45 1.92
N SER A 15 4.56 1.25 2.96
CA SER A 15 4.44 2.72 2.88
C SER A 15 5.39 3.36 1.86
N GLY A 16 6.51 2.70 1.53
CA GLY A 16 7.44 3.14 0.49
C GLY A 16 6.86 2.96 -0.90
N ASP A 17 6.19 1.84 -1.17
CA ASP A 17 5.55 1.57 -2.45
C ASP A 17 4.33 2.47 -2.66
N LEU A 18 3.57 2.71 -1.58
CA LEU A 18 2.55 3.76 -1.54
C LEU A 18 3.11 5.13 -1.98
N ALA A 19 4.25 5.54 -1.41
CA ALA A 19 4.88 6.82 -1.77
C ALA A 19 5.36 6.83 -3.22
N LYS A 20 5.97 5.74 -3.72
CA LYS A 20 6.38 5.63 -5.13
C LYS A 20 5.19 5.70 -6.08
N ALA A 21 4.08 5.03 -5.76
CA ALA A 21 2.88 5.05 -6.60
C ALA A 21 2.33 6.48 -6.76
N ILE A 22 2.22 7.23 -5.66
CA ILE A 22 1.83 8.65 -5.71
C ILE A 22 2.88 9.46 -6.47
N ALA A 23 4.17 9.29 -6.19
CA ALA A 23 5.24 9.98 -6.90
C ALA A 23 5.20 9.76 -8.43
N CYS A 24 4.79 8.56 -8.87
CA CYS A 24 4.63 8.21 -10.29
C CYS A 24 3.34 8.76 -10.94
N GLY A 25 2.52 9.52 -10.23
CA GLY A 25 1.34 10.19 -10.79
C GLY A 25 -0.02 9.65 -10.32
N ALA A 26 -0.05 8.67 -9.41
CA ALA A 26 -1.32 8.22 -8.83
C ALA A 26 -1.90 9.27 -7.88
N ASP A 27 -3.23 9.37 -7.83
CA ASP A 27 -3.96 10.22 -6.89
C ASP A 27 -4.37 9.47 -5.63
N ALA A 28 -4.52 8.15 -5.75
CA ALA A 28 -4.78 7.23 -4.66
C ALA A 28 -4.23 5.84 -4.99
N VAL A 29 -4.25 4.97 -4.00
CA VAL A 29 -3.84 3.57 -4.16
C VAL A 29 -4.90 2.62 -3.63
N VAL A 30 -4.94 1.42 -4.20
CA VAL A 30 -5.73 0.30 -3.71
C VAL A 30 -4.81 -0.57 -2.84
N LEU A 31 -5.25 -0.88 -1.62
CA LEU A 31 -4.49 -1.68 -0.66
C LEU A 31 -5.17 -3.04 -0.45
N GLY A 32 -4.56 -4.09 -1.01
CA GLY A 32 -4.98 -5.47 -0.79
C GLY A 32 -4.19 -6.13 0.35
N THR A 33 -3.04 -6.71 0.00
CA THR A 33 -2.16 -7.39 0.98
C THR A 33 -1.82 -6.56 2.22
N PRO A 34 -1.58 -5.23 2.17
CA PRO A 34 -1.27 -4.46 3.37
C PRO A 34 -2.43 -4.37 4.37
N LEU A 35 -3.69 -4.43 3.91
CA LEU A 35 -4.85 -4.40 4.82
C LEU A 35 -5.20 -5.79 5.34
N ALA A 36 -4.88 -6.84 4.59
CA ALA A 36 -5.17 -8.22 4.98
C ALA A 36 -4.40 -8.69 6.23
N VAL A 37 -3.36 -7.95 6.65
CA VAL A 37 -2.64 -8.21 7.91
C VAL A 37 -3.45 -7.81 9.14
N SER A 38 -4.46 -6.93 9.00
CA SER A 38 -5.17 -6.36 10.14
C SER A 38 -6.10 -7.39 10.80
N SER A 39 -6.42 -7.20 12.08
CA SER A 39 -7.28 -8.08 12.88
C SER A 39 -8.72 -8.18 12.34
N GLU A 40 -9.19 -7.12 11.71
CA GLU A 40 -10.51 -6.95 11.10
C GLU A 40 -10.62 -7.67 9.74
N ALA A 41 -9.49 -7.99 9.10
CA ALA A 41 -9.49 -8.80 7.90
C ALA A 41 -9.98 -10.22 8.22
N LEU A 42 -10.99 -10.70 7.48
CA LEU A 42 -11.69 -11.95 7.79
C LEU A 42 -10.87 -13.21 7.47
N ALA A 43 -9.86 -13.10 6.63
CA ALA A 43 -9.08 -14.22 6.12
C ALA A 43 -7.97 -14.70 7.08
N GLY A 44 -7.93 -14.20 8.32
CA GLY A 44 -7.03 -14.71 9.36
C GLY A 44 -5.54 -14.60 9.02
N GLY A 45 -5.13 -13.52 8.37
CA GLY A 45 -3.74 -13.33 7.89
C GLY A 45 -3.45 -13.91 6.51
N TRP A 46 -4.47 -14.35 5.79
CA TRP A 46 -4.37 -14.74 4.37
C TRP A 46 -4.95 -13.67 3.45
N PHE A 47 -4.46 -13.65 2.21
CA PHE A 47 -4.98 -12.83 1.13
C PHE A 47 -5.03 -13.64 -0.17
N TRP A 48 -6.01 -13.34 -1.03
CA TRP A 48 -6.02 -13.83 -2.40
C TRP A 48 -6.79 -12.86 -3.31
N PRO A 49 -6.34 -12.66 -4.55
CA PRO A 49 -7.15 -11.96 -5.54
C PRO A 49 -8.28 -12.86 -6.04
N VAL A 50 -9.38 -12.27 -6.49
CA VAL A 50 -10.53 -13.00 -7.06
C VAL A 50 -10.11 -13.94 -8.21
N ALA A 51 -9.10 -13.54 -8.99
CA ALA A 51 -8.56 -14.33 -10.09
C ALA A 51 -7.94 -15.68 -9.67
N ALA A 52 -7.63 -15.87 -8.37
CA ALA A 52 -7.16 -17.15 -7.84
C ALA A 52 -8.25 -18.24 -7.88
N ALA A 53 -9.53 -17.85 -7.86
CA ALA A 53 -10.66 -18.78 -7.84
C ALA A 53 -11.15 -19.20 -9.24
N HIS A 54 -10.46 -18.79 -10.32
CA HIS A 54 -10.91 -19.13 -11.67
C HIS A 54 -10.76 -20.65 -11.94
N PRO A 55 -11.82 -21.35 -12.40
CA PRO A 55 -11.88 -22.81 -12.38
C PRO A 55 -10.90 -23.50 -13.34
N SER A 56 -10.54 -22.86 -14.45
CA SER A 56 -9.69 -23.44 -15.50
C SER A 56 -8.40 -22.67 -15.79
N LEU A 57 -8.24 -21.50 -15.16
CA LEU A 57 -7.12 -20.58 -15.41
C LEU A 57 -6.90 -19.70 -14.17
N PRO A 58 -6.54 -20.30 -13.02
CA PRO A 58 -6.21 -19.54 -11.82
C PRO A 58 -4.99 -18.66 -12.11
N ARG A 59 -5.11 -17.36 -11.84
CA ARG A 59 -4.07 -16.35 -12.09
C ARG A 59 -3.71 -15.57 -10.84
N GLY A 60 -3.82 -16.22 -9.69
CA GLY A 60 -3.46 -15.69 -8.40
C GLY A 60 -3.17 -16.82 -7.43
N ALA A 61 -2.58 -16.47 -6.29
CA ALA A 61 -2.22 -17.43 -5.25
C ALA A 61 -2.85 -17.02 -3.91
N LEU A 62 -3.01 -17.99 -3.03
CA LEU A 62 -3.23 -17.75 -1.61
C LEU A 62 -1.89 -17.29 -1.02
N LEU A 63 -1.88 -16.12 -0.38
CA LEU A 63 -0.69 -15.51 0.20
C LEU A 63 -0.89 -15.40 1.70
N GLN A 64 0.03 -15.97 2.48
CA GLN A 64 0.09 -15.74 3.92
C GLN A 64 0.80 -14.41 4.16
N VAL A 65 0.07 -13.43 4.68
CA VAL A 65 0.56 -12.05 4.87
C VAL A 65 0.79 -11.70 6.33
N ALA A 66 0.22 -12.48 7.27
CA ALA A 66 0.47 -12.30 8.70
C ALA A 66 0.52 -13.66 9.43
N LEU A 67 1.32 -13.70 10.49
CA LEU A 67 1.45 -14.82 11.40
C LEU A 67 1.25 -14.31 12.84
N GLY A 68 0.54 -15.09 13.66
CA GLY A 68 0.36 -14.75 15.07
C GLY A 68 -0.62 -13.60 15.32
N GLU A 69 -0.27 -12.72 16.25
CA GLU A 69 -1.08 -11.57 16.65
C GLU A 69 -1.14 -10.53 15.51
N ARG A 70 -2.35 -10.05 15.22
CA ARG A 70 -2.61 -9.14 14.11
C ARG A 70 -2.94 -7.74 14.63
N PRO A 71 -2.32 -6.68 14.06
CA PRO A 71 -2.57 -5.29 14.44
C PRO A 71 -4.01 -4.87 14.10
N SER A 72 -4.53 -3.82 14.72
CA SER A 72 -5.79 -3.22 14.25
C SER A 72 -5.60 -2.54 12.90
N LEU A 73 -6.68 -2.35 12.15
CA LEU A 73 -6.68 -1.62 10.89
C LEU A 73 -6.20 -0.18 11.09
N ASP A 74 -6.58 0.43 12.22
CA ASP A 74 -6.12 1.76 12.58
C ASP A 74 -4.60 1.80 12.79
N GLN A 75 -4.01 0.79 13.43
CA GLN A 75 -2.56 0.69 13.59
C GLN A 75 -1.85 0.50 12.24
N VAL A 76 -2.41 -0.31 11.34
CA VAL A 76 -1.90 -0.47 9.96
C VAL A 76 -1.88 0.86 9.21
N LEU A 77 -2.95 1.66 9.31
CA LEU A 77 -3.07 2.91 8.57
C LEU A 77 -2.34 4.08 9.23
N ASN A 78 -2.54 4.27 10.53
CA ASN A 78 -2.18 5.49 11.28
C ASN A 78 -1.10 5.26 12.35
N GLY A 79 -0.77 4.00 12.64
CA GLY A 79 0.23 3.62 13.63
C GLY A 79 -0.29 3.57 15.07
N PRO A 80 0.62 3.50 16.07
CA PRO A 80 2.07 3.55 15.92
C PRO A 80 2.64 2.34 15.16
N SER A 81 3.80 2.54 14.53
CA SER A 81 4.60 1.45 13.96
C SER A 81 5.65 1.07 14.99
N ASP A 82 5.77 -0.22 15.29
CA ASP A 82 6.82 -0.82 16.12
C ASP A 82 7.86 -1.59 15.28
N ASP A 83 7.59 -1.75 13.97
CA ASP A 83 8.52 -2.32 13.00
C ASP A 83 9.13 -1.25 12.05
N PRO A 84 10.31 -1.52 11.47
CA PRO A 84 10.98 -0.63 10.52
C PRO A 84 10.70 -0.93 9.03
N PHE A 85 9.91 -1.95 8.71
CA PHE A 85 9.69 -2.46 7.35
C PHE A 85 8.59 -1.72 6.59
N GLY A 86 7.83 -0.86 7.27
CA GLY A 86 6.81 -0.02 6.65
C GLY A 86 5.52 -0.76 6.33
N SER A 87 5.27 -1.88 7.04
CA SER A 87 4.00 -2.61 7.07
C SER A 87 2.92 -1.91 7.90
N LEU A 88 3.31 -1.07 8.86
CA LEU A 88 2.42 -0.30 9.71
C LEU A 88 2.56 1.20 9.47
N ASN A 89 1.56 1.95 9.94
CA ASN A 89 1.49 3.40 9.80
C ASN A 89 1.72 3.88 8.35
N LEU A 90 1.00 3.29 7.41
CA LEU A 90 1.12 3.58 5.98
C LEU A 90 0.96 5.09 5.68
N VAL A 91 -0.01 5.74 6.33
CA VAL A 91 -0.27 7.18 6.17
C VAL A 91 0.89 8.01 6.73
N GLY A 92 1.43 7.65 7.90
CA GLY A 92 2.59 8.33 8.47
C GLY A 92 3.85 8.14 7.63
N GLY A 93 4.04 6.95 7.03
CA GLY A 93 5.12 6.68 6.08
C GLY A 93 5.04 7.58 4.85
N LEU A 94 3.87 7.68 4.20
CA LEU A 94 3.64 8.59 3.07
C LEU A 94 3.91 10.05 3.46
N ARG A 95 3.35 10.53 4.57
CA ARG A 95 3.58 11.90 5.06
C ARG A 95 5.06 12.19 5.29
N ARG A 96 5.80 11.24 5.88
CA ARG A 96 7.24 11.39 6.10
C ARG A 96 8.04 11.39 4.80
N SER A 97 7.66 10.57 3.82
CA SER A 97 8.29 10.55 2.49
C SER A 97 8.09 11.88 1.78
N MET A 98 6.87 12.41 1.77
CA MET A 98 6.56 13.73 1.21
C MET A 98 7.34 14.85 1.92
N ALA A 99 7.34 14.85 3.25
CA ALA A 99 8.05 15.85 4.05
C ALA A 99 9.56 15.85 3.79
N LYS A 100 10.19 14.66 3.73
CA LYS A 100 11.62 14.52 3.41
C LYS A 100 11.96 15.00 2.00
N ALA A 101 11.03 14.84 1.05
CA ALA A 101 11.19 15.31 -0.32
C ALA A 101 10.81 16.80 -0.50
N GLY A 102 10.27 17.47 0.53
CA GLY A 102 9.90 18.89 0.48
C GLY A 102 8.50 19.18 -0.05
N TYR A 103 7.56 18.23 0.04
CA TYR A 103 6.20 18.37 -0.46
C TYR A 103 5.16 18.33 0.66
N CYS A 104 4.11 19.14 0.54
CA CYS A 104 3.01 19.22 1.50
C CYS A 104 1.65 18.76 0.94
N ASP A 105 1.59 18.42 -0.35
CA ASP A 105 0.39 17.99 -1.07
C ASP A 105 0.71 16.84 -2.02
N LEU A 106 -0.27 15.94 -2.23
CA LEU A 106 -0.13 14.75 -3.07
C LEU A 106 0.10 15.13 -4.54
N LYS A 107 -0.61 16.15 -5.06
CA LYS A 107 -0.51 16.53 -6.46
C LYS A 107 0.84 17.16 -6.77
N GLU A 108 1.38 17.95 -5.85
CA GLU A 108 2.75 18.47 -5.99
C GLU A 108 3.79 17.35 -5.85
N PHE A 109 3.58 16.37 -4.97
CA PHE A 109 4.50 15.24 -4.79
C PHE A 109 4.65 14.37 -6.04
N GLN A 110 3.66 14.34 -6.94
CA GLN A 110 3.75 13.69 -8.26
C GLN A 110 4.85 14.30 -9.17
N LYS A 111 5.45 15.44 -8.80
CA LYS A 111 6.56 16.09 -9.53
C LYS A 111 7.93 15.82 -8.92
N VAL A 112 8.02 14.93 -7.91
CA VAL A 112 9.29 14.60 -7.25
C VAL A 112 10.27 13.96 -8.22
N GLY A 113 11.57 14.26 -8.05
CA GLY A 113 12.63 13.59 -8.80
C GLY A 113 12.69 12.10 -8.47
N LEU A 114 12.77 11.26 -9.49
CA LEU A 114 12.89 9.81 -9.36
C LEU A 114 14.28 9.35 -9.79
N THR A 115 14.84 8.39 -9.04
CA THR A 115 16.03 7.64 -9.43
C THR A 115 15.60 6.23 -9.78
N VAL A 116 16.10 5.71 -10.90
CA VAL A 116 15.92 4.32 -11.30
C VAL A 116 17.26 3.62 -11.15
N ASP A 117 17.34 2.71 -10.20
CA ASP A 117 18.53 1.89 -10.00
C ASP A 117 18.60 0.82 -11.10
N ARG A 118 19.83 0.51 -11.56
CA ARG A 118 20.11 -0.48 -12.60
C ARG A 118 20.29 -1.87 -12.01
#